data_AF-A0A820LR38-F1
#
_entry.id   AF-A0A820LR38-F1
#
_cell.length_a   1.000
_cell.length_b   1.000
_cell.length_c   1.000
_cell.angle_alpha   90.00
_cell.angle_beta   90.00
_cell.angle_gamma   90.00
#
_symmetry.space_group_name_H-M   'P 1'
#
loop_
_entity.id
_entity.type
_entity.pdbx_description
1 polymer ?
#
loop_
_entity_poly.entity_id
_entity_poly.type
_entity_poly.pdbx_seq_one_letter_code
_entity_poly.pdbx_strand_id
1 'polypeptide(L)' 'NFEIRPSLVISPPTLTRHWTSEMNKFISEDILRPLLYSGKNLAEREGLRNKYIQNPKEYTVIVASYDVIRSDIGFFS' A
#
# COMPACT_ATOMS: atom_id res chain seq x y z
N ASN A 1 4.49 15.89 18.85
CA ASN A 1 5.10 14.95 17.90
C ASN A 1 4.01 14.15 17.23
N PHE A 2 3.84 14.29 15.91
CA PHE A 2 2.97 13.41 15.15
C PHE A 2 3.72 12.10 14.89
N GLU A 3 3.17 10.99 15.39
CA GLU A 3 3.69 9.65 15.11
C GLU A 3 3.03 9.13 13.83
N ILE A 4 3.85 8.81 12.82
CA ILE A 4 3.36 8.25 11.56
C ILE A 4 2.99 6.79 11.79
N ARG A 5 1.68 6.48 11.68
CA ARG A 5 1.15 5.12 11.81
C ARG A 5 0.91 4.49 10.44
N PRO A 6 1.18 3.19 10.27
CA PRO A 6 0.82 2.46 9.06
C PRO A 6 -0.67 2.62 8.77
N SER A 7 -0.99 2.99 7.54
CA SER A 7 -2.36 3.19 7.08
C SER A 7 -2.69 2.25 5.92
N LEU A 8 -3.96 1.89 5.77
CA LEU A 8 -4.44 1.05 4.69
C LEU A 8 -5.62 1.72 3.97
N VAL A 9 -5.51 1.85 2.66
CA VAL A 9 -6.58 2.30 1.77
C VAL A 9 -7.06 1.12 0.94
N ILE A 10 -8.35 0.81 1.03
CA ILE A 10 -9.01 -0.21 0.21
C ILE A 10 -9.94 0.50 -0.77
N SER A 11 -9.74 0.28 -2.07
CA SER A 11 -10.54 0.92 -3.12
C SER A 11 -10.91 -0.06 -4.25
N PRO A 12 -11.79 0.33 -5.19
CA PRO A 12 -11.94 -0.41 -6.44
C PRO A 12 -10.58 -0.57 -7.16
N PRO A 13 -10.31 -1.70 -7.83
CA PRO A 13 -9.04 -1.95 -8.51
C PRO A 13 -8.65 -0.83 -9.49
N THR A 14 -9.64 -0.29 -10.21
CA THR A 14 -9.46 0.80 -11.17
C THR A 14 -9.01 2.12 -10.54
N LEU A 15 -9.22 2.32 -9.24
CA LEU A 15 -8.89 3.56 -8.53
C LEU A 15 -7.61 3.49 -7.70
N THR A 16 -7.06 2.30 -7.47
CA THR A 16 -5.86 2.10 -6.63
C THR A 16 -4.67 2.94 -7.11
N ARG A 17 -4.44 3.02 -8.43
CA ARG A 17 -3.37 3.85 -9.01
C ARG A 17 -3.64 5.35 -8.86
N HIS A 18 -4.90 5.78 -8.96
CA HIS A 18 -5.28 7.18 -8.78
C HIS A 18 -4.93 7.67 -7.36
N TRP A 19 -5.25 6.88 -6.34
CA TRP A 19 -4.86 7.17 -4.95
C TRP A 19 -3.36 7.41 -4.82
N THR A 20 -2.52 6.50 -5.33
CA THR A 20 -1.07 6.69 -5.25
C THR A 20 -0.58 7.90 -6.02
N SER A 21 -1.17 8.20 -7.18
CA SER A 21 -0.81 9.35 -7.99
C SER A 21 -1.19 10.67 -7.32
N GLU A 22 -2.35 10.74 -6.68
CA GLU A 22 -2.81 11.94 -5.97
C GLU A 22 -2.00 12.17 -4.70
N MET A 23 -1.71 11.13 -3.93
CA MET A 23 -0.83 11.23 -2.76
C MET A 23 0.54 11.77 -3.15
N ASN A 24 1.19 11.20 -4.18
CA ASN A 24 2.50 11.67 -4.64
C ASN A 24 2.46 13.08 -5.23
N LYS A 25 1.32 13.54 -5.76
CA LYS A 25 1.17 14.87 -6.35
C LYS A 25 0.89 15.94 -5.32
N PHE A 26 0.08 15.64 -4.31
CA PHE A 26 -0.51 16.64 -3.42
C PHE A 26 -0.02 16.55 -1.98
N ILE A 27 0.66 15.46 -1.59
CA ILE A 27 1.10 15.22 -0.22
C ILE A 27 2.61 15.04 -0.22
N SER A 28 3.27 15.69 0.72
CA SER A 28 4.72 15.60 0.86
C SER A 28 5.14 14.20 1.35
N GLU A 29 6.27 13.72 0.84
CA GLU A 29 6.80 12.39 1.15
C GLU A 29 7.19 12.23 2.62
N ASP A 30 7.41 13.30 3.39
CA ASP A 30 7.62 13.18 4.84
C ASP A 30 6.33 12.77 5.59
N ILE A 31 5.16 13.01 4.98
CA ILE A 31 3.83 12.70 5.54
C ILE A 31 3.32 11.35 5.01
N LEU A 32 3.14 11.21 3.69
CA LEU A 32 2.63 9.98 3.07
C LEU A 32 3.57 9.46 1.97
N ARG A 33 3.89 8.16 2.07
CA ARG A 33 4.69 7.42 1.10
C ARG A 33 3.91 6.17 0.70
N PRO A 34 3.17 6.20 -0.41
CA PRO A 34 2.27 5.12 -0.77
C PRO A 34 2.98 3.92 -1.38
N LEU A 35 2.58 2.72 -0.94
CA LEU A 35 2.87 1.45 -1.61
C LEU A 35 1.60 0.95 -2.30
N LEU A 36 1.63 0.87 -3.63
CA LEU A 36 0.57 0.20 -4.38
C LEU A 36 0.73 -1.32 -4.24
N TYR A 37 -0.08 -1.93 -3.38
CA TYR A 37 -0.11 -3.38 -3.20
C TYR A 37 -1.05 -4.01 -4.23
N SER A 38 -0.47 -4.41 -5.36
CA SER A 38 -1.19 -4.95 -6.51
C SER A 38 -0.40 -6.09 -7.15
N GLY A 39 -1.06 -6.86 -8.00
CA GLY A 39 -0.46 -8.01 -8.68
C GLY A 39 -1.52 -9.06 -8.94
N LYS A 40 -1.45 -9.74 -10.09
CA LYS A 40 -2.45 -10.73 -10.49
C LYS A 40 -2.30 -12.03 -9.71
N ASN A 41 -1.07 -12.39 -9.36
CA ASN A 41 -0.74 -13.60 -8.61
C ASN A 41 0.03 -13.29 -7.33
N LEU A 42 0.17 -14.30 -6.47
CA LEU A 42 0.85 -14.18 -5.18
C LEU A 42 2.34 -13.82 -5.35
N ALA A 43 3.04 -14.38 -6.33
CA ALA A 43 4.47 -14.17 -6.53
C ALA A 43 4.83 -12.69 -6.82
N GLU A 44 4.02 -12.00 -7.63
CA GLU A 44 4.15 -10.55 -7.84
C GLU A 44 4.00 -9.77 -6.53
N ARG A 45 3.09 -10.21 -5.66
CA ARG A 45 2.78 -9.55 -4.39
C ARG A 45 3.80 -9.85 -3.31
N GLU A 46 4.44 -11.04 -3.31
CA GLU A 46 5.55 -11.38 -2.40
C GLU A 46 6.70 -10.37 -2.48
N GLY A 47 7.04 -9.90 -3.68
CA GLY A 47 8.04 -8.84 -3.86
C GLY A 47 7.67 -7.55 -3.12
N LEU A 48 6.39 -7.16 -3.15
CA LEU A 48 5.86 -5.98 -2.46
C LEU A 48 5.82 -6.18 -0.95
N ARG A 49 5.44 -7.38 -0.48
CA ARG A 49 5.50 -7.75 0.94
C ARG A 49 6.91 -7.62 1.48
N ASN A 50 7.88 -8.20 0.78
CA ASN A 50 9.28 -8.14 1.17
C ASN A 50 9.78 -6.69 1.23
N LYS A 51 9.40 -5.85 0.25
CA LYS A 51 9.72 -4.42 0.25
C LYS A 51 9.18 -3.70 1.49
N TYR A 52 7.93 -3.98 1.85
CA TYR A 52 7.28 -3.42 3.04
C TYR A 52 7.92 -3.91 4.35
N ILE A 53 8.16 -5.22 4.49
CA ILE A 53 8.73 -5.84 5.70
C ILE A 53 10.17 -5.36 5.94
N GLN A 54 10.98 -5.25 4.88
CA GLN A 54 12.37 -4.82 5.00
C GLN A 54 12.47 -3.35 5.41
N ASN A 55 11.62 -2.49 4.86
CA ASN A 55 11.65 -1.04 5.10
C ASN A 55 10.24 -0.49 5.43
N PRO A 56 9.65 -0.81 6.59
CA PRO A 56 8.28 -0.39 6.91
C PRO A 56 8.15 1.13 7.09
N LYS A 57 9.26 1.83 7.36
CA LYS A 57 9.28 3.31 7.44
C LYS A 57 9.25 3.98 6.06
N GLU A 58 9.64 3.27 5.01
CA GLU A 58 9.64 3.77 3.63
C GLU A 58 8.21 3.89 3.10
N TYR A 59 7.28 3.07 3.60
CA TYR A 59 5.88 3.04 3.16
C TYR A 59 4.94 3.29 4.32
N THR A 60 4.30 4.45 4.34
CA THR A 60 3.41 4.85 5.44
C THR A 60 1.96 4.52 5.17
N VAL A 61 1.61 4.27 3.91
CA VAL A 61 0.27 3.85 3.49
C VAL A 61 0.34 2.77 2.42
N ILE A 62 -0.43 1.70 2.62
CA ILE A 62 -0.65 0.66 1.61
C ILE A 62 -1.97 0.97 0.90
N VAL A 63 -1.96 0.92 -0.43
CA VAL A 63 -3.17 1.04 -1.26
C VAL A 63 -3.41 -0.28 -1.97
N ALA A 64 -4.57 -0.89 -1.77
CA ALA A 64 -4.93 -2.18 -2.34
C ALA A 64 -6.40 -2.23 -2.75
N SER A 65 -6.77 -3.22 -3.56
CA SER A 65 -8.18 -3.53 -3.80
C SER A 65 -8.74 -4.52 -2.78
N TYR A 66 -10.06 -4.51 -2.60
CA TYR A 66 -10.74 -5.47 -1.72
C TYR A 66 -10.40 -6.93 -2.07
N ASP A 67 -10.43 -7.29 -3.36
CA ASP A 67 -10.16 -8.66 -3.79
C ASP A 67 -8.74 -9.12 -3.46
N VAL A 68 -7.76 -8.21 -3.59
CA VAL A 68 -6.36 -8.49 -3.22
C VAL A 68 -6.23 -8.67 -1.72
N ILE A 69 -6.81 -7.77 -0.91
CA ILE A 69 -6.81 -7.90 0.55
C ILE A 69 -7.46 -9.21 1.00
N ARG A 70 -8.60 -9.56 0.40
CA ARG A 70 -9.29 -10.83 0.69
C ARG A 70 -8.44 -12.04 0.31
N SER A 71 -7.80 -12.02 -0.86
CA SER A 71 -6.92 -13.12 -1.30
C SER A 71 -5.71 -13.31 -0.39
N ASP A 72 -5.21 -12.21 0.18
CA ASP A 72 -3.97 -12.18 0.94
C ASP A 72 -4.22 -11.94 2.42
N ILE A 73 -5.41 -12.28 2.91
CA ILE A 73 -5.87 -11.89 4.26
C ILE A 73 -4.93 -12.39 5.36
N GLY A 74 -4.27 -13.53 5.17
CA GLY A 74 -3.30 -14.06 6.12
C GLY A 74 -2.03 -13.21 6.28
N PHE A 75 -1.71 -12.34 5.31
CA PHE A 75 -0.64 -11.34 5.45
C PHE A 75 -1.13 -10.06 6.14
N PHE A 76 -2.42 -9.73 6.00
CA PHE A 76 -3.03 -8.50 6.54
C PHE A 76 -3.74 -8.71 7.89
N SER A 77 -3.69 -9.91 8.47
CA SER A 77 -4.24 -10.27 9.79
C SER A 77 -3.15 -10.32 10.85
#